data_AF-A0A5M9JCP9-F1
#
_entry.id   AF-A0A5M9JCP9-F1
#
_cell.length_a   1.000
_cell.length_b   1.000
_cell.length_c   1.000
_cell.angle_alpha   90.00
_cell.angle_beta   90.00
_cell.angle_gamma   90.00
#
_symmetry.space_group_name_H-M   'P 1'
#
loop_
_entity.id
_entity.type
_entity.pdbx_description
1 polymer ?
#
loop_
_entity_poly.entity_id
_entity_poly.type
_entity_poly.pdbx_seq_one_letter_code
_entity_poly.pdbx_strand_id
1 'polypeptide(L)'
;MHRDNVDSRTTKALNNLLQSRANRIANFGEIGEFGYDAKDTLLRHCRIRGDDQLARKHYACAMLDYIHRSKALAVWSKLAAGEDICLEAALGAYDMFILHDNIGDQQEISDILDDLAARTRNNYPKLNQMSTRQQALAVVTFLREHNFLGLKSELNYRDLQNNYIGLALQEPEHSSLPLVSVAIYCAVARRIGLDARVCGMPSHVYAMVLPRSFRDLDDKPLKQKEGAVQPMYLDPYRSTSEVPLENLQRMLTVWGVRGVSFATYVADSSVTSNIVLRATRNIVSTVREYSSDIQNPHPRQDPPFITTRLQRVPLLEMDHAVYSALWATFLLNPVPTPAGHNRRQFVPMLLSRFEKSFPEDVPLIEKYILSSYNSSTREYSELVEQLRLIRAVDSTPRQVRTRNQSSGTDQVKFRIGTAFRHQRYGYTAVIIGWDIECHMSSSWIADHQIDSYPRGQASKLLSRTCRRCQHTLCGRGQYRNN
;
A
#
# COMPACT_ATOMS: atom_id res chain seq x y z
N MET A 1 5.30 -5.77 -33.57
CA MET A 1 5.15 -4.32 -33.86
C MET A 1 4.71 -3.51 -32.64
N HIS A 2 3.50 -3.70 -32.07
CA HIS A 2 3.06 -2.91 -30.90
C HIS A 2 3.92 -3.17 -29.64
N ARG A 3 4.11 -4.45 -29.28
CA ARG A 3 4.94 -4.85 -28.12
C ARG A 3 6.39 -4.41 -28.25
N ASP A 4 7.00 -4.58 -29.42
CA ASP A 4 8.39 -4.15 -29.67
C ASP A 4 8.56 -2.63 -29.54
N ASN A 5 7.54 -1.87 -29.96
CA ASN A 5 7.52 -0.42 -29.80
C ASN A 5 7.42 -0.01 -28.32
N VAL A 6 6.54 -0.65 -27.55
CA VAL A 6 6.42 -0.42 -26.09
C VAL A 6 7.74 -0.74 -25.39
N ASP A 7 8.33 -1.92 -25.64
CA ASP A 7 9.61 -2.33 -25.07
C ASP A 7 10.74 -1.33 -25.34
N SER A 8 10.82 -0.85 -26.59
CA SER A 8 11.80 0.15 -27.01
C SER A 8 11.58 1.50 -26.31
N ARG A 9 10.32 1.99 -26.25
CA ARG A 9 9.99 3.27 -25.59
C ARG A 9 10.20 3.20 -24.08
N THR A 10 9.78 2.12 -23.42
CA THR A 10 10.04 1.87 -21.99
C THR A 10 11.54 1.88 -21.70
N THR A 11 12.34 1.17 -22.51
CA THR A 11 13.80 1.15 -22.34
C THR A 11 14.42 2.54 -22.56
N LYS A 12 13.95 3.29 -23.55
CA LYS A 12 14.39 4.66 -23.81
C LYS A 12 14.08 5.60 -22.64
N ALA A 13 12.85 5.59 -22.13
CA ALA A 13 12.43 6.40 -21.00
C ALA A 13 13.23 6.06 -19.72
N LEU A 14 13.49 4.78 -19.46
CA LEU A 14 14.36 4.37 -18.35
C LEU A 14 15.80 4.87 -18.54
N ASN A 15 16.37 4.74 -19.74
CA ASN A 15 17.72 5.23 -20.01
C ASN A 15 17.81 6.76 -19.87
N ASN A 16 16.77 7.51 -20.23
CA ASN A 16 16.70 8.95 -19.99
C ASN A 16 16.77 9.29 -18.49
N LEU A 17 16.07 8.53 -17.63
CA LEU A 17 16.15 8.71 -16.17
C LEU A 17 17.54 8.44 -15.61
N LEU A 18 18.27 7.50 -16.21
CA LEU A 18 19.62 7.14 -15.78
C LEU A 18 20.64 8.17 -16.21
N GLN A 19 20.46 8.76 -17.40
CA GLN A 19 21.36 9.76 -17.96
C GLN A 19 21.11 11.17 -17.41
N SER A 20 19.86 11.49 -17.04
CA SER A 20 19.46 12.84 -16.64
C SER A 20 18.68 12.86 -15.33
N ARG A 21 18.89 13.92 -14.55
CA ARG A 21 18.04 14.24 -13.39
C ARG A 21 16.85 15.11 -13.75
N ALA A 22 16.72 15.49 -15.02
CA ALA A 22 15.64 16.32 -15.51
C ALA A 22 14.56 15.51 -16.24
N ASN A 23 13.35 16.06 -16.32
CA ASN A 23 12.19 15.51 -17.01
C ASN A 23 11.79 14.12 -16.51
N ARG A 24 11.96 13.83 -15.22
CA ARG A 24 11.60 12.51 -14.68
C ARG A 24 10.09 12.33 -14.71
N ILE A 25 9.33 13.33 -14.31
CA ILE A 25 7.86 13.27 -14.28
C ILE A 25 7.30 12.96 -15.67
N ALA A 26 7.88 13.53 -16.72
CA ALA A 26 7.50 13.25 -18.10
C ALA A 26 7.78 11.79 -18.51
N ASN A 27 8.96 11.26 -18.18
CA ASN A 27 9.31 9.87 -18.48
C ASN A 27 8.42 8.87 -17.72
N PHE A 28 8.04 9.19 -16.47
CA PHE A 28 7.08 8.38 -15.70
C PHE A 28 5.68 8.44 -16.32
N GLY A 29 5.21 9.63 -16.69
CA GLY A 29 3.92 9.83 -17.35
C GLY A 29 3.80 9.03 -18.66
N GLU A 30 4.82 9.05 -19.52
CA GLU A 30 4.85 8.28 -20.77
C GLU A 30 4.70 6.77 -20.51
N ILE A 31 5.41 6.22 -19.52
CA ILE A 31 5.30 4.79 -19.18
C ILE A 31 3.95 4.47 -18.54
N GLY A 32 3.37 5.40 -17.78
CA GLY A 32 2.02 5.27 -17.22
C GLY A 32 0.95 4.98 -18.26
N GLU A 33 1.09 5.54 -19.47
CA GLU A 33 0.16 5.33 -20.58
C GLU A 33 0.20 3.88 -21.09
N PHE A 34 1.37 3.23 -21.08
CA PHE A 34 1.50 1.82 -21.45
C PHE A 34 0.96 0.88 -20.37
N GLY A 35 0.96 1.32 -19.11
CA GLY A 35 0.53 0.49 -17.99
C GLY A 35 1.31 -0.83 -17.91
N TYR A 36 0.59 -1.95 -17.84
CA TYR A 36 1.22 -3.28 -17.70
C TYR A 36 1.88 -3.81 -18.97
N ASP A 37 1.66 -3.18 -20.13
CA ASP A 37 2.42 -3.54 -21.33
C ASP A 37 3.92 -3.25 -21.17
N ALA A 38 4.29 -2.35 -20.25
CA ALA A 38 5.68 -2.07 -19.88
C ALA A 38 6.23 -2.98 -18.76
N LYS A 39 5.38 -3.77 -18.06
CA LYS A 39 5.73 -4.52 -16.84
C LYS A 39 6.89 -5.48 -17.08
N ASP A 40 6.78 -6.34 -18.10
CA ASP A 40 7.81 -7.34 -18.42
C ASP A 40 9.17 -6.70 -18.71
N THR A 41 9.17 -5.58 -19.42
CA THR A 41 10.39 -4.84 -19.75
C THR A 41 11.04 -4.23 -18.53
N LEU A 42 10.25 -3.62 -17.63
CA LEU A 42 10.78 -3.07 -16.39
C LEU A 42 11.30 -4.18 -15.45
N LEU A 43 10.59 -5.30 -15.33
CA LEU A 43 11.04 -6.46 -14.54
C LEU A 43 12.36 -7.04 -15.06
N ARG A 44 12.55 -7.08 -16.39
CA ARG A 44 13.85 -7.43 -16.99
C ARG A 44 14.93 -6.44 -16.53
N HIS A 45 14.69 -5.14 -16.63
CA HIS A 45 15.64 -4.10 -16.18
C HIS A 45 15.97 -4.16 -14.69
N CYS A 46 15.02 -4.56 -13.82
CA CYS A 46 15.27 -4.79 -12.39
C CYS A 46 16.32 -5.88 -12.13
N ARG A 47 16.50 -6.82 -13.07
CA ARG A 47 17.38 -8.00 -12.95
C ARG A 47 18.70 -7.86 -13.72
N ILE A 48 18.81 -6.86 -14.60
CA ILE A 48 20.03 -6.63 -15.39
C ILE A 48 21.22 -6.33 -14.46
N ARG A 49 22.37 -6.91 -14.82
CA ARG A 49 23.67 -6.72 -14.17
C ARG A 49 24.53 -5.84 -15.09
N GLY A 50 25.23 -4.85 -14.53
CA GLY A 50 26.04 -3.90 -15.28
C GLY A 50 26.49 -2.73 -14.40
N ASP A 51 27.22 -1.79 -15.00
CA ASP A 51 27.83 -0.65 -14.28
C ASP A 51 26.78 0.26 -13.61
N ASP A 52 25.60 0.38 -14.22
CA ASP A 52 24.48 1.19 -13.71
C ASP A 52 23.43 0.38 -12.92
N GLN A 53 23.72 -0.88 -12.58
CA GLN A 53 22.73 -1.83 -12.05
C GLN A 53 21.90 -1.28 -10.89
N LEU A 54 22.52 -0.60 -9.91
CA LEU A 54 21.79 -0.10 -8.74
C LEU A 54 20.79 0.99 -9.12
N ALA A 55 21.20 1.93 -9.98
CA ALA A 55 20.33 3.01 -10.45
C ALA A 55 19.25 2.45 -11.38
N ARG A 56 19.62 1.54 -12.27
CA ARG A 56 18.69 0.87 -13.20
C ARG A 56 17.62 0.10 -12.45
N LYS A 57 18.01 -0.74 -11.48
CA LYS A 57 17.06 -1.45 -10.63
C LYS A 57 16.15 -0.49 -9.88
N HIS A 58 16.71 0.56 -9.27
CA HIS A 58 15.92 1.53 -8.52
C HIS A 58 14.87 2.23 -9.39
N TYR A 59 15.26 2.77 -10.56
CA TYR A 59 14.32 3.50 -11.42
C TYR A 59 13.35 2.57 -12.16
N ALA A 60 13.76 1.37 -12.54
CA ALA A 60 12.85 0.37 -13.11
C ALA A 60 11.77 -0.03 -12.08
N CYS A 61 12.16 -0.24 -10.83
CA CYS A 61 11.23 -0.51 -9.73
C CYS A 61 10.32 0.69 -9.46
N ALA A 62 10.85 1.91 -9.39
CA ALA A 62 10.03 3.10 -9.17
C ALA A 62 9.00 3.31 -10.30
N MET A 63 9.40 3.08 -11.56
CA MET A 63 8.48 3.13 -12.71
C MET A 63 7.40 2.04 -12.62
N LEU A 64 7.74 0.82 -12.17
CA LEU A 64 6.75 -0.22 -11.86
C LEU A 64 5.80 0.23 -10.75
N ASP A 65 6.32 0.75 -9.65
CA ASP A 65 5.53 1.25 -8.53
C ASP A 65 4.54 2.34 -8.98
N TYR A 66 4.97 3.25 -9.86
CA TYR A 66 4.08 4.25 -10.45
C TYR A 66 2.93 3.62 -11.26
N ILE A 67 3.23 2.62 -12.10
CA ILE A 67 2.19 1.88 -12.84
C ILE A 67 1.24 1.18 -11.87
N HIS A 68 1.77 0.53 -10.85
CA HIS A 68 1.01 -0.17 -9.83
C HIS A 68 0.06 0.78 -9.07
N ARG A 69 0.56 1.93 -8.63
CA ARG A 69 -0.27 3.00 -8.02
C ARG A 69 -1.34 3.49 -8.97
N SER A 70 -1.00 3.77 -10.23
CA SER A 70 -1.98 4.20 -11.26
C SER A 70 -3.14 3.20 -11.42
N LYS A 71 -2.83 1.89 -11.45
CA LYS A 71 -3.83 0.81 -11.50
C LYS A 71 -4.68 0.74 -10.23
N ALA A 72 -4.07 0.84 -9.05
CA ALA A 72 -4.78 0.84 -7.77
C ALA A 72 -5.78 1.99 -7.66
N LEU A 73 -5.35 3.21 -8.01
CA LEU A 73 -6.22 4.39 -8.00
C LEU A 73 -7.35 4.27 -9.02
N ALA A 74 -7.11 3.64 -10.17
CA ALA A 74 -8.18 3.35 -11.13
C ALA A 74 -9.26 2.43 -10.53
N VAL A 75 -8.88 1.38 -9.80
CA VAL A 75 -9.84 0.50 -9.13
C VAL A 75 -10.68 1.25 -8.09
N TRP A 76 -10.05 2.02 -7.20
CA TRP A 76 -10.79 2.81 -6.21
C TRP A 76 -11.63 3.92 -6.84
N SER A 77 -11.20 4.52 -7.94
CA SER A 77 -11.97 5.52 -8.66
C SER A 77 -13.24 4.92 -9.28
N LYS A 78 -13.16 3.72 -9.88
CA LYS A 78 -14.33 3.01 -10.39
C LYS A 78 -15.31 2.66 -9.27
N LEU A 79 -14.78 2.15 -8.15
CA LEU A 79 -15.58 1.87 -6.96
C LEU A 79 -16.26 3.16 -6.42
N ALA A 80 -15.55 4.29 -6.38
CA ALA A 80 -16.11 5.57 -5.97
C ALA A 80 -17.21 6.09 -6.93
N ALA A 81 -17.16 5.72 -8.20
CA ALA A 81 -18.18 6.03 -9.20
C ALA A 81 -19.41 5.11 -9.11
N GLY A 82 -19.40 4.12 -8.21
CA GLY A 82 -20.50 3.16 -8.05
C GLY A 82 -20.44 1.97 -9.00
N GLU A 83 -19.33 1.77 -9.72
CA GLU A 83 -19.12 0.53 -10.48
C GLU A 83 -19.01 -0.67 -9.52
N ASP A 84 -19.54 -1.82 -9.96
CA ASP A 84 -19.40 -3.07 -9.20
C ASP A 84 -17.97 -3.61 -9.33
N ILE A 85 -17.23 -3.52 -8.23
CA ILE A 85 -15.85 -3.98 -8.13
C ILE A 85 -15.79 -5.09 -7.09
N CYS A 86 -15.23 -6.24 -7.49
CA CYS A 86 -15.02 -7.37 -6.59
C CYS A 86 -14.12 -6.95 -5.41
N LEU A 87 -14.45 -7.44 -4.21
CA LEU A 87 -13.79 -7.00 -2.98
C LEU A 87 -12.29 -7.28 -2.99
N GLU A 88 -11.86 -8.43 -3.51
CA GLU A 88 -10.45 -8.80 -3.61
C GLU A 88 -9.65 -7.83 -4.50
N ALA A 89 -10.25 -7.29 -5.56
CA ALA A 89 -9.60 -6.30 -6.41
C ALA A 89 -9.47 -4.95 -5.68
N ALA A 90 -10.54 -4.56 -4.95
CA ALA A 90 -10.55 -3.33 -4.18
C ALA A 90 -9.59 -3.36 -2.98
N LEU A 91 -9.42 -4.51 -2.32
CA LEU A 91 -8.42 -4.72 -1.27
C LEU A 91 -7.01 -4.88 -1.86
N GLY A 92 -6.86 -5.63 -2.96
CA GLY A 92 -5.59 -5.81 -3.67
C GLY A 92 -5.00 -4.52 -4.23
N ALA A 93 -5.79 -3.45 -4.35
CA ALA A 93 -5.27 -2.12 -4.62
C ALA A 93 -4.29 -1.61 -3.56
N TYR A 94 -4.39 -2.06 -2.29
CA TYR A 94 -3.36 -1.76 -1.28
C TYR A 94 -2.04 -2.46 -1.58
N ASP A 95 -2.09 -3.75 -1.96
CA ASP A 95 -0.91 -4.55 -2.31
C ASP A 95 -0.09 -3.86 -3.41
N MET A 96 -0.75 -3.20 -4.35
CA MET A 96 -0.07 -2.48 -5.43
C MET A 96 0.88 -1.36 -4.96
N PHE A 97 0.66 -0.79 -3.77
CA PHE A 97 1.57 0.24 -3.24
C PHE A 97 2.87 -0.34 -2.67
N ILE A 98 2.90 -1.64 -2.38
CA ILE A 98 4.04 -2.32 -1.74
C ILE A 98 4.58 -3.47 -2.60
N LEU A 99 4.13 -3.56 -3.86
CA LEU A 99 4.41 -4.69 -4.73
C LEU A 99 5.85 -4.68 -5.26
N HIS A 100 6.37 -3.51 -5.65
CA HIS A 100 7.72 -3.37 -6.20
C HIS A 100 7.95 -4.27 -7.44
N ASP A 101 9.07 -4.98 -7.48
CA ASP A 101 9.39 -5.95 -8.55
C ASP A 101 8.90 -7.37 -8.24
N ASN A 102 8.01 -7.53 -7.25
CA ASN A 102 7.50 -8.83 -6.85
C ASN A 102 6.25 -9.24 -7.64
N ILE A 103 5.93 -10.54 -7.54
CA ILE A 103 4.64 -11.08 -7.96
C ILE A 103 3.54 -10.68 -6.96
N GLY A 104 2.30 -10.59 -7.43
CA GLY A 104 1.10 -10.27 -6.65
C GLY A 104 0.29 -9.10 -7.14
N ASP A 105 0.31 -8.83 -8.45
CA ASP A 105 -0.63 -7.86 -8.98
C ASP A 105 -2.08 -8.37 -8.93
N GLN A 106 -3.03 -7.50 -9.26
CA GLN A 106 -4.46 -7.81 -9.21
C GLN A 106 -4.87 -9.02 -10.05
N GLN A 107 -4.22 -9.25 -11.20
CA GLN A 107 -4.54 -10.42 -12.03
C GLN A 107 -4.03 -11.68 -11.35
N GLU A 108 -2.79 -11.67 -10.88
CA GLU A 108 -2.18 -12.80 -10.18
C GLU A 108 -2.94 -13.14 -8.88
N ILE A 109 -3.45 -12.13 -8.15
CA ILE A 109 -4.35 -12.33 -7.00
C ILE A 109 -5.62 -13.09 -7.42
N SER A 110 -6.26 -12.69 -8.52
CA SER A 110 -7.46 -13.38 -9.03
C SER A 110 -7.14 -14.81 -9.44
N ASP A 111 -6.03 -15.01 -10.16
CA ASP A 111 -5.62 -16.33 -10.64
C ASP A 111 -5.37 -17.31 -9.48
N ILE A 112 -4.75 -16.84 -8.37
CA ILE A 112 -4.59 -17.65 -7.16
C ILE A 112 -5.95 -18.01 -6.55
N LEU A 113 -6.89 -17.07 -6.49
CA LEU A 113 -8.24 -17.34 -5.96
C LEU A 113 -9.03 -18.30 -6.85
N ASP A 114 -8.83 -18.25 -8.17
CA ASP A 114 -9.41 -19.19 -9.14
C ASP A 114 -8.81 -20.59 -8.97
N ASP A 115 -7.49 -20.71 -8.77
CA ASP A 115 -6.83 -21.97 -8.43
C ASP A 115 -7.36 -22.55 -7.12
N LEU A 116 -7.49 -21.74 -6.07
CA LEU A 116 -8.06 -22.19 -4.78
C LEU A 116 -9.49 -22.71 -4.93
N ALA A 117 -10.32 -22.05 -5.74
CA ALA A 117 -11.67 -22.52 -6.04
C ALA A 117 -11.64 -23.85 -6.83
N ALA A 118 -10.74 -24.01 -7.79
CA ALA A 118 -10.55 -25.25 -8.53
C ALA A 118 -10.09 -26.40 -7.62
N ARG A 119 -9.10 -26.15 -6.76
CA ARG A 119 -8.60 -27.11 -5.78
C ARG A 119 -9.66 -27.53 -4.76
N THR A 120 -10.51 -26.59 -4.33
CA THR A 120 -11.65 -26.90 -3.46
C THR A 120 -12.61 -27.89 -4.15
N ARG A 121 -12.96 -27.66 -5.43
CA ARG A 121 -13.81 -28.59 -6.19
C ARG A 121 -13.18 -29.98 -6.35
N ASN A 122 -11.86 -30.03 -6.54
CA ASN A 122 -11.12 -31.29 -6.64
C ASN A 122 -11.09 -32.05 -5.29
N ASN A 123 -10.98 -31.33 -4.17
CA ASN A 123 -11.01 -31.92 -2.82
C ASN A 123 -12.41 -32.41 -2.43
N TYR A 124 -13.46 -31.80 -2.96
CA TYR A 124 -14.86 -32.22 -2.77
C TYR A 124 -15.55 -32.55 -4.12
N PRO A 125 -15.33 -33.74 -4.71
CA PRO A 125 -15.89 -34.08 -6.03
C PRO A 125 -17.42 -34.02 -6.14
N LYS A 126 -18.11 -34.15 -5.00
CA LYS A 126 -19.58 -34.06 -4.89
C LYS A 126 -20.08 -32.69 -4.43
N LEU A 127 -19.24 -31.64 -4.48
CA LEU A 127 -19.58 -30.29 -4.01
C LEU A 127 -20.89 -29.78 -4.63
N ASN A 128 -21.11 -30.03 -5.92
CA ASN A 128 -22.33 -29.61 -6.62
C ASN A 128 -23.61 -30.34 -6.15
N GLN A 129 -23.49 -31.47 -5.45
CA GLN A 129 -24.60 -32.22 -4.88
C GLN A 129 -24.89 -31.81 -3.43
N MET A 130 -24.01 -31.04 -2.81
CA MET A 130 -24.16 -30.51 -1.46
C MET A 130 -25.13 -29.33 -1.44
N SER A 131 -25.84 -29.14 -0.32
CA SER A 131 -26.64 -27.94 -0.11
C SER A 131 -25.77 -26.68 -0.03
N THR A 132 -26.38 -25.51 -0.18
CA THR A 132 -25.70 -24.22 -0.02
C THR A 132 -24.92 -24.15 1.31
N ARG A 133 -25.51 -24.60 2.43
CA ARG A 133 -24.85 -24.66 3.75
C ARG A 133 -23.63 -25.57 3.75
N GLN A 134 -23.77 -26.77 3.20
CA GLN A 134 -22.69 -27.75 3.15
C GLN A 134 -21.53 -27.29 2.26
N GLN A 135 -21.82 -26.64 1.13
CA GLN A 135 -20.82 -26.03 0.26
C GLN A 135 -20.04 -24.94 1.02
N ALA A 136 -20.74 -24.04 1.72
CA ALA A 136 -20.11 -22.99 2.51
C ALA A 136 -19.15 -23.54 3.59
N LEU A 137 -19.58 -24.58 4.31
CA LEU A 137 -18.77 -25.26 5.32
C LEU A 137 -17.56 -26.00 4.72
N ALA A 138 -17.71 -26.60 3.54
CA ALA A 138 -16.61 -27.25 2.82
C ALA A 138 -15.53 -26.25 2.41
N VAL A 139 -15.91 -25.07 1.92
CA VAL A 139 -14.96 -24.01 1.52
C VAL A 139 -14.13 -23.51 2.71
N VAL A 140 -14.77 -23.19 3.84
CA VAL A 140 -14.03 -22.71 5.02
C VAL A 140 -13.12 -23.80 5.60
N THR A 141 -13.57 -25.06 5.56
CA THR A 141 -12.77 -26.21 6.01
C THR A 141 -11.53 -26.37 5.14
N PHE A 142 -11.70 -26.42 3.81
CA PHE A 142 -10.59 -26.50 2.86
C PHE A 142 -9.54 -25.42 3.09
N LEU A 143 -9.98 -24.15 3.13
CA LEU A 143 -9.06 -23.02 3.23
C LEU A 143 -8.31 -23.02 4.57
N ARG A 144 -8.95 -23.42 5.67
CA ARG A 144 -8.28 -23.53 6.98
C ARG A 144 -7.29 -24.68 7.04
N GLU A 145 -7.64 -25.86 6.52
CA GLU A 145 -6.74 -27.03 6.48
C GLU A 145 -5.48 -26.77 5.66
N HIS A 146 -5.57 -25.91 4.65
CA HIS A 146 -4.43 -25.51 3.82
C HIS A 146 -3.74 -24.24 4.29
N ASN A 147 -4.03 -23.75 5.50
CA ASN A 147 -3.43 -22.56 6.12
C ASN A 147 -3.63 -21.27 5.31
N PHE A 148 -4.77 -21.09 4.63
CA PHE A 148 -5.14 -19.86 3.92
C PHE A 148 -5.92 -18.84 4.77
N LEU A 149 -6.24 -19.16 6.03
CA LEU A 149 -7.08 -18.33 6.90
C LEU A 149 -6.59 -18.33 8.35
N GLY A 150 -6.78 -17.20 9.03
CA GLY A 150 -6.44 -17.04 10.46
C GLY A 150 -5.00 -16.60 10.73
N LEU A 151 -4.63 -16.61 12.02
CA LEU A 151 -3.25 -16.43 12.47
C LEU A 151 -2.74 -17.70 13.12
N LYS A 152 -1.45 -18.01 12.94
CA LYS A 152 -0.75 -19.03 13.72
C LYS A 152 -0.41 -18.56 15.14
N SER A 153 -0.20 -17.25 15.32
CA SER A 153 0.17 -16.63 16.59
C SER A 153 -0.44 -15.24 16.72
N GLU A 154 -1.01 -14.95 17.89
CA GLU A 154 -1.53 -13.62 18.25
C GLU A 154 -0.43 -12.55 18.29
N LEU A 155 0.84 -12.95 18.47
CA LEU A 155 1.99 -12.03 18.45
C LEU A 155 2.16 -11.35 17.07
N ASN A 156 1.75 -12.04 16.01
CA ASN A 156 1.86 -11.55 14.64
C ASN A 156 0.62 -10.76 14.22
N TYR A 157 -0.42 -10.65 15.06
CA TYR A 157 -1.70 -10.03 14.69
C TYR A 157 -1.50 -8.64 14.07
N ARG A 158 -0.58 -7.84 14.62
CA ARG A 158 -0.31 -6.47 14.20
C ARG A 158 0.74 -6.35 13.10
N ASP A 159 1.16 -7.44 12.47
CA ASP A 159 2.09 -7.34 11.36
C ASP A 159 1.42 -6.67 10.16
N LEU A 160 2.11 -5.68 9.58
CA LEU A 160 1.59 -4.87 8.47
C LEU A 160 1.11 -5.75 7.31
N GLN A 161 1.86 -6.82 6.99
CA GLN A 161 1.56 -7.79 5.93
C GLN A 161 0.18 -8.43 6.04
N ASN A 162 -0.34 -8.61 7.25
CA ASN A 162 -1.61 -9.30 7.47
C ASN A 162 -2.82 -8.48 7.01
N ASN A 163 -2.60 -7.21 6.61
CA ASN A 163 -3.61 -6.33 6.02
C ASN A 163 -3.77 -6.49 4.50
N TYR A 164 -2.85 -7.20 3.85
CA TYR A 164 -2.73 -7.27 2.40
C TYR A 164 -3.15 -8.63 1.88
N ILE A 165 -4.09 -8.65 0.93
CA ILE A 165 -4.70 -9.90 0.46
C ILE A 165 -3.77 -10.68 -0.47
N GLY A 166 -3.00 -9.99 -1.31
CA GLY A 166 -2.02 -10.62 -2.19
C GLY A 166 -0.85 -11.20 -1.43
N LEU A 167 -0.32 -10.49 -0.44
CA LEU A 167 0.71 -11.06 0.45
C LEU A 167 0.19 -12.29 1.21
N ALA A 168 -1.05 -12.21 1.69
CA ALA A 168 -1.69 -13.34 2.34
C ALA A 168 -1.75 -14.57 1.41
N LEU A 169 -2.16 -14.39 0.16
CA LEU A 169 -2.29 -15.52 -0.77
C LEU A 169 -0.96 -16.15 -1.22
N GLN A 170 0.17 -15.44 -1.07
CA GLN A 170 1.46 -15.87 -1.60
C GLN A 170 2.38 -16.55 -0.59
N GLU A 171 2.26 -16.24 0.70
CA GLU A 171 3.18 -16.77 1.69
C GLU A 171 2.69 -18.13 2.22
N PRO A 172 3.50 -19.22 2.12
CA PRO A 172 3.07 -20.56 2.52
C PRO A 172 2.64 -20.69 3.99
N GLU A 173 3.15 -19.81 4.84
CA GLU A 173 2.82 -19.73 6.26
C GLU A 173 2.13 -18.42 6.63
N HIS A 174 1.38 -17.82 5.70
CA HIS A 174 0.83 -16.51 5.94
C HIS A 174 -0.16 -16.51 7.11
N SER A 175 -0.20 -15.37 7.79
CA SER A 175 -1.22 -15.04 8.77
C SER A 175 -2.03 -13.89 8.16
N SER A 176 -3.35 -13.92 8.30
CA SER A 176 -4.22 -12.86 7.77
C SER A 176 -5.15 -12.32 8.84
N LEU A 177 -5.37 -11.00 8.85
CA LEU A 177 -6.34 -10.40 9.75
C LEU A 177 -7.75 -10.88 9.43
N PRO A 178 -8.70 -10.79 10.38
CA PRO A 178 -10.08 -11.25 10.17
C PRO A 178 -10.73 -10.75 8.86
N LEU A 179 -10.51 -9.48 8.53
CA LEU A 179 -11.02 -8.88 7.31
C LEU A 179 -10.47 -9.58 6.05
N VAL A 180 -9.15 -9.81 6.00
CA VAL A 180 -8.48 -10.45 4.86
C VAL A 180 -8.89 -11.92 4.76
N SER A 181 -8.91 -12.66 5.87
CA SER A 181 -9.40 -14.05 5.90
C SER A 181 -10.83 -14.15 5.35
N VAL A 182 -11.73 -13.29 5.82
CA VAL A 182 -13.12 -13.28 5.34
C VAL A 182 -13.20 -12.92 3.85
N ALA A 183 -12.41 -11.95 3.39
CA ALA A 183 -12.36 -11.57 1.98
C ALA A 183 -11.90 -12.73 1.08
N ILE A 184 -10.83 -13.45 1.48
CA ILE A 184 -10.35 -14.65 0.77
C ILE A 184 -11.46 -15.71 0.70
N TYR A 185 -12.10 -16.01 1.85
CA TYR A 185 -13.21 -16.96 1.88
C TYR A 185 -14.35 -16.55 0.93
N CYS A 186 -14.81 -15.30 1.00
CA CYS A 186 -15.89 -14.82 0.15
C CYS A 186 -15.52 -14.88 -1.34
N ALA A 187 -14.28 -14.54 -1.69
CA ALA A 187 -13.81 -14.58 -3.07
C ALA A 187 -13.78 -16.00 -3.65
N VAL A 188 -13.34 -17.00 -2.86
CA VAL A 188 -13.34 -18.42 -3.26
C VAL A 188 -14.76 -18.98 -3.30
N ALA A 189 -15.59 -18.68 -2.29
CA ALA A 189 -16.98 -19.12 -2.23
C ALA A 189 -17.81 -18.61 -3.43
N ARG A 190 -17.62 -17.34 -3.82
CA ARG A 190 -18.26 -16.77 -5.02
C ARG A 190 -17.82 -17.47 -6.30
N ARG A 191 -16.54 -17.79 -6.44
CA ARG A 191 -16.01 -18.56 -7.59
C ARG A 191 -16.62 -19.95 -7.67
N ILE A 192 -17.00 -20.55 -6.54
CA ILE A 192 -17.69 -21.85 -6.46
C ILE A 192 -19.21 -21.73 -6.76
N GLY A 193 -19.76 -20.51 -6.81
CA GLY A 193 -21.15 -20.23 -7.14
C GLY A 193 -22.04 -19.90 -5.94
N LEU A 194 -21.45 -19.62 -4.78
CA LEU A 194 -22.19 -19.15 -3.59
C LEU A 194 -22.36 -17.63 -3.62
N ASP A 195 -23.50 -17.11 -3.16
CA ASP A 195 -23.63 -15.67 -2.86
C ASP A 195 -23.03 -15.39 -1.46
N ALA A 196 -21.71 -15.29 -1.42
CA ALA A 196 -20.96 -14.94 -0.23
C ALA A 196 -20.62 -13.45 -0.21
N ARG A 197 -20.85 -12.80 0.92
CA ARG A 197 -20.60 -11.37 1.16
C ARG A 197 -19.91 -11.17 2.49
N VAL A 198 -19.20 -10.07 2.63
CA VAL A 198 -18.54 -9.72 3.89
C VAL A 198 -19.52 -8.96 4.78
N CYS A 199 -19.70 -9.41 6.01
CA CYS A 199 -20.51 -8.77 7.04
C CYS A 199 -19.60 -8.01 8.02
N GLY A 200 -19.59 -6.68 7.93
CA GLY A 200 -18.77 -5.82 8.79
C GLY A 200 -19.42 -5.58 10.16
N MET A 201 -18.94 -6.24 11.22
CA MET A 201 -19.36 -5.97 12.61
C MET A 201 -18.36 -5.04 13.31
N PRO A 202 -18.70 -4.26 14.36
CA PRO A 202 -17.79 -3.23 14.90
C PRO A 202 -16.37 -3.72 15.25
N SER A 203 -16.25 -4.85 15.95
CA SER A 203 -14.95 -5.42 16.37
C SER A 203 -14.39 -6.51 15.47
N HIS A 204 -15.22 -7.13 14.63
CA HIS A 204 -14.84 -8.31 13.85
C HIS A 204 -15.52 -8.31 12.48
N VAL A 205 -15.09 -9.19 11.59
CA VAL A 205 -15.71 -9.36 10.27
C VAL A 205 -16.14 -10.81 10.13
N TYR A 206 -17.30 -11.04 9.53
CA TYR A 206 -17.87 -12.37 9.30
C TYR A 206 -18.16 -12.56 7.82
N ALA A 207 -18.17 -13.80 7.35
CA ALA A 207 -18.74 -14.10 6.04
C ALA A 207 -20.26 -14.33 6.20
N MET A 208 -21.04 -13.80 5.28
CA MET A 208 -22.47 -13.99 5.15
C MET A 208 -22.73 -14.74 3.85
N VAL A 209 -23.41 -15.89 3.91
CA VAL A 209 -23.78 -16.66 2.71
C VAL A 209 -25.29 -16.66 2.57
N LEU A 210 -25.75 -16.17 1.43
CA LEU A 210 -27.17 -16.13 1.10
C LEU A 210 -27.61 -17.44 0.42
N PRO A 211 -28.84 -17.88 0.67
CA PRO A 211 -29.43 -19.03 -0.01
C PRO A 211 -29.75 -18.68 -1.47
N ARG A 212 -29.90 -19.72 -2.29
CA ARG A 212 -30.33 -19.59 -3.69
C ARG A 212 -31.78 -19.11 -3.77
N SER A 213 -32.13 -18.44 -4.86
CA SER A 213 -33.51 -17.99 -5.09
C SER A 213 -34.50 -19.15 -4.95
N PHE A 214 -35.58 -18.93 -4.22
CA PHE A 214 -36.69 -19.87 -3.99
C PHE A 214 -36.33 -21.15 -3.19
N ARG A 215 -35.16 -21.22 -2.56
CA ARG A 215 -34.73 -22.33 -1.68
C ARG A 215 -34.20 -21.82 -0.34
N ASP A 216 -34.22 -22.67 0.68
CA ASP A 216 -33.47 -22.43 1.91
C ASP A 216 -31.98 -22.83 1.77
N LEU A 217 -31.19 -22.64 2.83
CA LEU A 217 -29.76 -22.99 2.85
C LEU A 217 -29.49 -24.50 2.76
N ASP A 218 -30.51 -25.32 3.04
CA ASP A 218 -30.47 -26.78 2.96
C ASP A 218 -31.10 -27.28 1.64
N ASP A 219 -31.22 -26.37 0.66
CA ASP A 219 -31.75 -26.55 -0.69
C ASP A 219 -33.21 -27.04 -0.75
N LYS A 220 -33.99 -26.90 0.33
CA LYS A 220 -35.42 -27.21 0.34
C LYS A 220 -36.22 -26.08 -0.31
N PRO A 221 -37.28 -26.36 -1.08
CA PRO A 221 -38.12 -25.33 -1.68
C PRO A 221 -38.81 -24.49 -0.60
N LEU A 222 -38.75 -23.16 -0.73
CA LEU A 222 -39.50 -22.26 0.15
C LEU A 222 -40.99 -22.34 -0.16
N LYS A 223 -41.82 -22.37 0.87
CA LYS A 223 -43.28 -22.22 0.69
C LYS A 223 -43.60 -20.74 0.40
N GLN A 224 -44.57 -20.45 -0.45
CA GLN A 224 -44.98 -19.07 -0.83
C GLN A 224 -45.32 -18.13 0.35
N LYS A 225 -45.48 -18.64 1.58
CA LYS A 225 -45.77 -17.88 2.81
C LYS A 225 -44.58 -17.75 3.77
N GLU A 226 -43.43 -18.35 3.45
CA GLU A 226 -42.22 -18.22 4.27
C GLU A 226 -41.56 -16.86 3.96
N GLY A 227 -41.18 -16.12 5.01
CA GLY A 227 -40.58 -14.79 4.89
C GLY A 227 -39.19 -14.79 4.23
N ALA A 228 -38.51 -13.65 4.27
CA ALA A 228 -37.14 -13.52 3.75
C ALA A 228 -36.22 -14.60 4.36
N VAL A 229 -35.58 -15.39 3.50
CA VAL A 229 -34.72 -16.49 3.95
C VAL A 229 -33.52 -15.92 4.69
N GLN A 230 -33.26 -16.47 5.88
CA GLN A 230 -32.13 -16.04 6.69
C GLN A 230 -30.82 -16.53 6.08
N PRO A 231 -29.80 -15.65 5.93
CA PRO A 231 -28.46 -16.08 5.55
C PRO A 231 -27.79 -16.84 6.70
N MET A 232 -26.76 -17.61 6.37
CA MET A 232 -25.84 -18.17 7.37
C MET A 232 -24.62 -17.27 7.54
N TYR A 233 -24.00 -17.36 8.71
CA TYR A 233 -22.81 -16.59 9.04
C TYR A 233 -21.65 -17.52 9.42
N LEU A 234 -20.45 -17.17 8.97
CA LEU A 234 -19.23 -17.90 9.29
C LEU A 234 -18.18 -16.93 9.83
N ASP A 235 -17.28 -17.46 10.64
CA ASP A 235 -16.04 -16.79 11.05
C ASP A 235 -14.82 -17.54 10.49
N PRO A 236 -14.49 -17.36 9.19
CA PRO A 236 -13.37 -18.05 8.55
C PRO A 236 -12.03 -17.87 9.28
N TYR A 237 -11.90 -16.78 10.04
CA TYR A 237 -10.69 -16.46 10.81
C TYR A 237 -10.54 -17.36 12.05
N ARG A 238 -11.64 -17.70 12.76
CA ARG A 238 -11.57 -18.49 14.01
C ARG A 238 -12.01 -19.94 13.89
N SER A 239 -12.97 -20.24 13.02
CA SER A 239 -13.71 -21.50 13.06
C SER A 239 -14.14 -21.97 11.68
N THR A 240 -14.43 -23.26 11.57
CA THR A 240 -15.14 -23.88 10.42
C THR A 240 -16.64 -24.00 10.65
N SER A 241 -17.13 -23.69 11.85
CA SER A 241 -18.54 -23.84 12.23
C SER A 241 -19.37 -22.58 11.95
N GLU A 242 -20.67 -22.79 11.79
CA GLU A 242 -21.65 -21.72 11.65
C GLU A 242 -21.77 -20.88 12.93
N VAL A 243 -21.85 -19.56 12.75
CA VAL A 243 -22.05 -18.59 13.82
C VAL A 243 -23.56 -18.32 13.96
N PRO A 244 -24.17 -18.59 15.12
CA PRO A 244 -25.58 -18.29 15.34
C PRO A 244 -25.90 -16.80 15.20
N LEU A 245 -27.02 -16.48 14.53
CA LEU A 245 -27.46 -15.09 14.30
C LEU A 245 -27.68 -14.34 15.63
N GLU A 246 -28.17 -15.03 16.66
CA GLU A 246 -28.42 -14.47 17.98
C GLU A 246 -27.13 -13.95 18.62
N ASN A 247 -25.99 -14.60 18.33
CA ASN A 247 -24.70 -14.14 18.82
C ASN A 247 -24.28 -12.82 18.14
N LEU A 248 -24.50 -12.70 16.83
CA LEU A 248 -24.21 -11.47 16.08
C LEU A 248 -25.09 -10.32 16.54
N GLN A 249 -26.39 -10.57 16.72
CA GLN A 249 -27.35 -9.57 17.22
C GLN A 249 -26.98 -9.11 18.64
N ARG A 250 -26.64 -10.04 19.55
CA ARG A 250 -26.18 -9.73 20.90
C ARG A 250 -24.92 -8.86 20.87
N MET A 251 -23.95 -9.20 20.03
CA MET A 251 -22.73 -8.40 19.87
C MET A 251 -23.04 -6.98 19.39
N LEU A 252 -23.95 -6.81 18.42
CA LEU A 252 -24.33 -5.49 17.92
C LEU A 252 -24.94 -4.62 19.03
N THR A 253 -25.82 -5.22 19.86
CA THR A 253 -26.42 -4.55 21.02
C THR A 253 -25.37 -4.18 22.07
N VAL A 254 -24.42 -5.07 22.37
CA VAL A 254 -23.33 -4.82 23.33
C VAL A 254 -22.42 -3.66 22.88
N TRP A 255 -22.18 -3.55 21.57
CA TRP A 255 -21.42 -2.45 20.98
C TRP A 255 -22.20 -1.11 20.92
N GLY A 256 -23.42 -1.08 21.44
CA GLY A 256 -24.19 0.16 21.60
C GLY A 256 -24.81 0.68 20.31
N VAL A 257 -24.88 -0.11 19.24
CA VAL A 257 -25.58 0.28 18.01
C VAL A 257 -27.09 0.26 18.28
N ARG A 258 -27.73 1.43 18.19
CA ARG A 258 -29.16 1.64 18.46
C ARG A 258 -29.84 2.29 17.27
N GLY A 259 -31.14 2.05 17.11
CA GLY A 259 -31.98 2.74 16.12
C GLY A 259 -31.83 2.26 14.67
N VAL A 260 -31.04 1.22 14.42
CA VAL A 260 -30.87 0.61 13.09
C VAL A 260 -31.14 -0.89 13.20
N SER A 261 -31.91 -1.44 12.26
CA SER A 261 -32.17 -2.89 12.23
C SER A 261 -30.88 -3.66 11.93
N PHE A 262 -30.77 -4.90 12.40
CA PHE A 262 -29.60 -5.74 12.10
C PHE A 262 -29.39 -5.90 10.58
N ALA A 263 -30.47 -6.12 9.82
CA ALA A 263 -30.41 -6.26 8.37
C ALA A 263 -29.91 -4.99 7.68
N THR A 264 -30.39 -3.82 8.11
CA THR A 264 -29.95 -2.51 7.58
C THR A 264 -28.47 -2.28 7.89
N TYR A 265 -28.05 -2.53 9.14
CA TYR A 265 -26.65 -2.38 9.54
C TYR A 265 -25.72 -3.26 8.72
N VAL A 266 -26.07 -4.54 8.57
CA VAL A 266 -25.28 -5.49 7.76
C VAL A 266 -25.24 -5.05 6.30
N ALA A 267 -26.37 -4.66 5.71
CA ALA A 267 -26.40 -4.19 4.32
C ALA A 267 -25.44 -3.02 4.10
N ASP A 268 -25.46 -2.03 4.97
CA ASP A 268 -24.59 -0.85 4.89
C ASP A 268 -23.12 -1.21 5.16
N SER A 269 -22.85 -2.02 6.18
CA SER A 269 -21.48 -2.38 6.57
C SER A 269 -20.80 -3.34 5.60
N SER A 270 -21.59 -4.04 4.78
CA SER A 270 -21.12 -4.99 3.76
C SER A 270 -20.74 -4.32 2.43
N VAL A 271 -20.97 -3.02 2.27
CA VAL A 271 -20.59 -2.28 1.05
C VAL A 271 -19.07 -2.31 0.87
N THR A 272 -18.59 -2.63 -0.33
CA THR A 272 -17.17 -2.78 -0.65
C THR A 272 -16.32 -1.59 -0.18
N SER A 273 -16.77 -0.35 -0.40
CA SER A 273 -16.06 0.86 0.04
C SER A 273 -15.90 0.94 1.56
N ASN A 274 -16.89 0.50 2.34
CA ASN A 274 -16.81 0.47 3.80
C ASN A 274 -15.80 -0.57 4.29
N ILE A 275 -15.71 -1.72 3.62
CA ILE A 275 -14.70 -2.75 3.93
C ILE A 275 -13.29 -2.25 3.58
N VAL A 276 -13.11 -1.58 2.44
CA VAL A 276 -11.82 -0.98 2.05
C VAL A 276 -11.39 0.10 3.04
N LEU A 277 -12.31 0.96 3.49
CA LEU A 277 -12.04 1.99 4.50
C LEU A 277 -11.75 1.40 5.88
N ARG A 278 -12.30 0.22 6.18
CA ARG A 278 -11.93 -0.52 7.40
C ARG A 278 -10.52 -1.09 7.32
N ALA A 279 -10.12 -1.62 6.16
CA ALA A 279 -8.73 -2.01 5.92
C ALA A 279 -7.76 -0.82 6.04
N THR A 280 -8.15 0.39 5.56
CA THR A 280 -7.39 1.62 5.80
C THR A 280 -7.11 1.84 7.29
N ARG A 281 -8.13 1.71 8.14
CA ARG A 281 -8.00 1.93 9.59
C ARG A 281 -7.08 0.90 10.24
N ASN A 282 -7.12 -0.36 9.79
CA ASN A 282 -6.21 -1.40 10.27
C ASN A 282 -4.75 -1.09 9.90
N ILE A 283 -4.49 -0.68 8.64
CA ILE A 283 -3.16 -0.26 8.17
C ILE A 283 -2.64 0.93 8.98
N VAL A 284 -3.44 1.99 9.12
CA VAL A 284 -3.04 3.20 9.87
C VAL A 284 -2.77 2.88 11.34
N SER A 285 -3.60 2.03 11.97
CA SER A 285 -3.40 1.63 13.37
C SER A 285 -2.08 0.86 13.54
N THR A 286 -1.79 -0.05 12.62
CA THR A 286 -0.54 -0.83 12.58
C THR A 286 0.69 0.07 12.48
N VAL A 287 0.67 1.04 11.55
CA VAL A 287 1.79 1.97 11.35
C VAL A 287 2.00 2.87 12.58
N ARG A 288 0.92 3.34 13.22
CA ARG A 288 1.01 4.17 14.44
C ARG A 288 1.61 3.39 15.62
N GLU A 289 1.16 2.16 15.85
CA GLU A 289 1.71 1.30 16.91
C GLU A 289 3.20 1.06 16.70
N TYR A 290 3.62 0.68 15.50
CA TYR A 290 5.05 0.45 15.22
C TYR A 290 5.89 1.73 15.36
N SER A 291 5.35 2.88 14.96
CA SER A 291 6.04 4.18 15.14
C SER A 291 6.27 4.48 16.62
N SER A 292 5.30 4.16 17.48
CA SER A 292 5.43 4.28 18.94
C SER A 292 6.46 3.30 19.50
N ASP A 293 6.49 2.05 19.02
CA ASP A 293 7.47 1.03 19.44
C ASP A 293 8.92 1.42 19.07
N ILE A 294 9.15 2.06 17.92
CA ILE A 294 10.48 2.58 17.56
C ILE A 294 10.92 3.68 18.52
N GLN A 295 9.99 4.56 18.93
CA GLN A 295 10.28 5.67 19.83
C GLN A 295 10.52 5.19 21.27
N ASN A 296 9.85 4.11 21.69
CA ASN A 296 9.99 3.50 23.02
C ASN A 296 10.30 2.00 22.89
N PRO A 297 11.57 1.61 22.62
CA PRO A 297 11.93 0.22 22.46
C PRO A 297 11.83 -0.53 23.80
N HIS A 298 10.74 -1.26 24.00
CA HIS A 298 10.70 -2.29 25.04
C HIS A 298 11.55 -3.49 24.60
N PRO A 299 12.29 -4.14 25.53
CA PRO A 299 13.06 -5.33 25.21
C PRO A 299 12.11 -6.49 24.92
N ARG A 300 11.70 -6.66 23.65
CA ARG A 300 11.08 -7.90 23.18
C ARG A 300 12.15 -8.99 23.22
N GLN A 301 11.97 -9.95 24.11
CA GLN A 301 12.76 -11.19 24.13
C GLN A 301 12.39 -11.97 22.87
N ASP A 302 13.40 -12.15 22.02
CA ASP A 302 13.43 -12.90 20.77
C ASP A 302 12.59 -12.36 19.58
N PRO A 303 13.23 -11.90 18.49
CA PRO A 303 12.57 -11.80 17.20
C PRO A 303 12.33 -13.23 16.67
N PRO A 304 11.10 -13.63 16.34
CA PRO A 304 10.87 -14.91 15.69
C PRO A 304 11.65 -14.98 14.36
N PHE A 305 12.44 -16.04 14.21
CA PHE A 305 13.19 -16.40 13.00
C PHE A 305 12.25 -16.89 11.89
N ILE A 306 11.32 -16.04 11.47
CA ILE A 306 10.63 -16.20 10.19
C ILE A 306 11.04 -14.99 9.33
N THR A 307 11.19 -15.22 8.04
CA THR A 307 11.53 -14.20 7.03
C THR A 307 10.35 -14.09 6.08
N THR A 308 9.30 -13.38 6.47
CA THR A 308 8.25 -12.94 5.54
C THR A 308 8.66 -11.64 4.84
N ARG A 309 8.03 -11.32 3.69
CA ARG A 309 8.45 -10.24 2.77
C ARG A 309 8.52 -8.86 3.45
N LEU A 310 7.68 -8.61 4.46
CA LEU A 310 7.61 -7.33 5.18
C LEU A 310 8.07 -7.38 6.66
N GLN A 311 8.57 -8.52 7.18
CA GLN A 311 8.78 -8.72 8.63
C GLN A 311 9.82 -7.79 9.29
N ARG A 312 10.56 -7.00 8.50
CA ARG A 312 11.40 -5.89 9.00
C ARG A 312 11.00 -4.59 8.35
N VAL A 313 9.75 -4.16 8.54
CA VAL A 313 9.15 -2.99 7.87
C VAL A 313 10.16 -1.83 7.84
N PRO A 314 10.84 -1.60 6.71
CA PRO A 314 11.65 -0.42 6.50
C PRO A 314 10.74 0.80 6.63
N LEU A 315 11.28 1.93 7.08
CA LEU A 315 10.58 3.23 7.04
C LEU A 315 9.95 3.51 5.65
N LEU A 316 10.55 2.97 4.59
CA LEU A 316 10.05 3.09 3.22
C LEU A 316 8.69 2.39 3.01
N GLU A 317 8.49 1.17 3.52
CA GLU A 317 7.21 0.45 3.38
C GLU A 317 6.09 1.14 4.14
N MET A 318 6.42 1.83 5.24
CA MET A 318 5.46 2.63 6.00
C MET A 318 4.95 3.83 5.22
N ASP A 319 5.85 4.49 4.49
CA ASP A 319 5.48 5.61 3.64
C ASP A 319 4.50 5.16 2.55
N HIS A 320 4.75 4.01 1.91
CA HIS A 320 3.83 3.42 0.92
C HIS A 320 2.48 3.03 1.53
N ALA A 321 2.48 2.37 2.69
CA ALA A 321 1.25 1.96 3.38
C ALA A 321 0.40 3.18 3.79
N VAL A 322 1.01 4.21 4.38
CA VAL A 322 0.31 5.45 4.73
C VAL A 322 -0.19 6.17 3.48
N TYR A 323 0.60 6.20 2.42
CA TYR A 323 0.20 6.84 1.16
C TYR A 323 -0.99 6.14 0.52
N SER A 324 -1.01 4.81 0.50
CA SER A 324 -2.17 4.01 0.06
C SER A 324 -3.43 4.30 0.90
N ALA A 325 -3.27 4.43 2.21
CA ALA A 325 -4.36 4.71 3.14
C ALA A 325 -4.96 6.10 2.90
N LEU A 326 -4.11 7.11 2.65
CA LEU A 326 -4.54 8.47 2.33
C LEU A 326 -5.30 8.53 1.00
N TRP A 327 -4.82 7.83 -0.03
CA TRP A 327 -5.52 7.74 -1.32
C TRP A 327 -6.87 7.05 -1.23
N ALA A 328 -6.94 5.88 -0.57
CA ALA A 328 -8.21 5.17 -0.36
C ALA A 328 -9.21 6.03 0.42
N THR A 329 -8.74 6.70 1.48
CA THR A 329 -9.55 7.62 2.27
C THR A 329 -10.09 8.78 1.42
N PHE A 330 -9.24 9.39 0.60
CA PHE A 330 -9.62 10.51 -0.25
C PHE A 330 -10.68 10.12 -1.29
N LEU A 331 -10.50 8.99 -1.98
CA LEU A 331 -11.39 8.54 -3.04
C LEU A 331 -12.72 7.97 -2.51
N LEU A 332 -12.67 7.21 -1.43
CA LEU A 332 -13.80 6.38 -0.99
C LEU A 332 -14.60 6.94 0.18
N ASN A 333 -14.05 7.89 0.98
CA ASN A 333 -14.86 8.47 2.05
C ASN A 333 -16.11 9.14 1.48
N PRO A 334 -17.30 8.86 2.04
CA PRO A 334 -18.52 9.53 1.61
C PRO A 334 -18.42 11.04 1.87
N VAL A 335 -18.90 11.84 0.92
CA VAL A 335 -19.05 13.29 1.11
C VAL A 335 -20.30 13.48 1.99
N PRO A 336 -20.21 14.11 3.18
CA PRO A 336 -21.40 14.42 3.96
C PRO A 336 -22.33 15.34 3.17
N THR A 337 -23.65 15.17 3.32
CA THR A 337 -24.66 16.16 2.91
C THR A 337 -25.13 16.94 4.15
N PRO A 338 -25.08 18.29 4.16
CA PRO A 338 -24.57 19.16 3.10
C PRO A 338 -23.04 19.06 2.94
N ALA A 339 -22.55 19.34 1.72
CA ALA A 339 -21.18 19.14 1.24
C ALA A 339 -20.11 19.88 2.06
N GLY A 340 -19.81 19.37 3.26
CA GLY A 340 -18.76 19.88 4.13
C GLY A 340 -17.46 19.09 3.96
N HIS A 341 -16.41 19.80 3.53
CA HIS A 341 -14.96 19.74 3.87
C HIS A 341 -14.21 18.41 4.19
N ASN A 342 -14.85 17.23 4.28
CA ASN A 342 -14.25 16.03 4.88
C ASN A 342 -13.29 15.25 3.96
N ARG A 343 -13.47 15.26 2.62
CA ARG A 343 -12.47 14.66 1.71
C ARG A 343 -11.19 15.49 1.63
N ARG A 344 -11.34 16.82 1.70
CA ARG A 344 -10.25 17.79 1.51
C ARG A 344 -9.31 17.89 2.71
N GLN A 345 -9.74 17.48 3.91
CA GLN A 345 -8.89 17.50 5.11
C GLN A 345 -7.64 16.61 4.99
N PHE A 346 -7.71 15.56 4.16
CA PHE A 346 -6.59 14.62 3.96
C PHE A 346 -5.64 15.07 2.85
N VAL A 347 -6.06 16.02 1.99
CA VAL A 347 -5.26 16.49 0.84
C VAL A 347 -3.91 17.07 1.29
N PRO A 348 -3.80 17.94 2.32
CA PRO A 348 -2.50 18.42 2.77
C PRO A 348 -1.56 17.31 3.24
N MET A 349 -2.08 16.31 3.94
CA MET A 349 -1.29 15.15 4.39
C MET A 349 -0.81 14.31 3.20
N LEU A 350 -1.67 14.12 2.19
CA LEU A 350 -1.34 13.41 0.97
C LEU A 350 -0.29 14.17 0.16
N LEU A 351 -0.47 15.48 -0.06
CA LEU A 351 0.48 16.33 -0.78
C LEU A 351 1.84 16.37 -0.10
N SER A 352 1.89 16.48 1.24
CA SER A 352 3.14 16.41 2.00
C SER A 352 3.92 15.11 1.77
N ARG A 353 3.22 13.97 1.64
CA ARG A 353 3.84 12.67 1.32
C ARG A 353 4.25 12.56 -0.14
N PHE A 354 3.41 13.05 -1.04
CA PHE A 354 3.68 13.13 -2.47
C PHE A 354 4.97 13.94 -2.75
N GLU A 355 5.08 15.15 -2.22
CA GLU A 355 6.26 16.02 -2.43
C GLU A 355 7.55 15.39 -1.90
N LYS A 356 7.44 14.66 -0.78
CA LYS A 356 8.60 14.08 -0.10
C LYS A 356 9.08 12.79 -0.74
N SER A 357 8.16 11.89 -1.09
CA SER A 357 8.49 10.49 -1.39
C SER A 357 8.04 10.03 -2.78
N PHE A 358 7.08 10.70 -3.41
CA PHE A 358 6.47 10.28 -4.68
C PHE A 358 6.30 11.44 -5.69
N PRO A 359 7.30 12.29 -5.93
CA PRO A 359 7.15 13.46 -6.80
C PRO A 359 6.81 13.09 -8.25
N GLU A 360 7.04 11.86 -8.69
CA GLU A 360 6.63 11.33 -9.99
C GLU A 360 5.11 11.20 -10.16
N ASP A 361 4.35 11.21 -9.07
CA ASP A 361 2.89 11.00 -9.08
C ASP A 361 2.10 12.26 -9.50
N VAL A 362 2.75 13.31 -10.02
CA VAL A 362 2.06 14.51 -10.52
C VAL A 362 0.86 14.17 -11.42
N PRO A 363 0.96 13.27 -12.42
CA PRO A 363 -0.19 12.96 -13.27
C PRO A 363 -1.33 12.30 -12.49
N LEU A 364 -1.05 11.59 -11.39
CA LEU A 364 -2.07 11.01 -10.52
C LEU A 364 -2.76 12.09 -9.66
N ILE A 365 -1.99 13.05 -9.14
CA ILE A 365 -2.54 14.22 -8.42
C ILE A 365 -3.45 15.04 -9.35
N GLU A 366 -3.01 15.33 -10.56
CA GLU A 366 -3.79 16.03 -11.58
C GLU A 366 -5.09 15.27 -11.90
N LYS A 367 -4.99 13.96 -12.13
CA LYS A 367 -6.12 13.13 -12.53
C LYS A 367 -7.18 12.97 -11.44
N TYR A 368 -6.80 12.80 -10.18
CA TYR A 368 -7.73 12.41 -9.11
C TYR A 368 -8.02 13.51 -8.09
N ILE A 369 -7.02 14.32 -7.73
CA ILE A 369 -7.19 15.38 -6.72
C ILE A 369 -7.61 16.67 -7.41
N LEU A 370 -6.83 17.14 -8.38
CA LEU A 370 -7.10 18.41 -9.04
C LEU A 370 -8.46 18.41 -9.74
N SER A 371 -8.82 17.31 -10.41
CA SER A 371 -10.12 17.11 -11.06
C SER A 371 -11.32 17.13 -10.09
N SER A 372 -11.09 16.96 -8.78
CA SER A 372 -12.14 17.03 -7.74
C SER A 372 -12.44 18.46 -7.27
N TYR A 373 -11.58 19.43 -7.61
CA TYR A 373 -11.79 20.84 -7.32
C TYR A 373 -12.56 21.52 -8.43
N ASN A 374 -13.32 22.56 -8.07
CA ASN A 374 -13.90 23.46 -9.07
C ASN A 374 -12.79 24.41 -9.55
N SER A 375 -12.64 24.54 -10.86
CA SER A 375 -11.59 25.36 -11.50
C SER A 375 -11.56 26.82 -11.06
N SER A 376 -12.67 27.34 -10.54
CA SER A 376 -12.79 28.71 -10.07
C SER A 376 -12.36 28.92 -8.62
N THR A 377 -11.99 27.87 -7.88
CA THR A 377 -11.60 28.02 -6.47
C THR A 377 -10.13 28.40 -6.30
N ARG A 378 -9.81 29.09 -5.20
CA ARG A 378 -8.45 29.49 -4.87
C ARG A 378 -7.53 28.27 -4.70
N GLU A 379 -8.02 27.23 -4.04
CA GLU A 379 -7.28 25.98 -3.80
C GLU A 379 -6.94 25.26 -5.10
N TYR A 380 -7.80 25.33 -6.12
CA TYR A 380 -7.50 24.81 -7.45
C TYR A 380 -6.29 25.54 -8.05
N SER A 381 -6.35 26.87 -8.07
CA SER A 381 -5.27 27.71 -8.62
C SER A 381 -3.94 27.54 -7.87
N GLU A 382 -4.00 27.44 -6.53
CA GLU A 382 -2.82 27.17 -5.70
C GLU A 382 -2.20 25.81 -6.02
N LEU A 383 -3.01 24.76 -6.14
CA LEU A 383 -2.53 23.42 -6.48
C LEU A 383 -1.95 23.38 -7.92
N VAL A 384 -2.61 24.02 -8.89
CA VAL A 384 -2.08 24.11 -10.27
C VAL A 384 -0.70 24.76 -10.28
N GLU A 385 -0.53 25.88 -9.57
CA GLU A 385 0.76 26.57 -9.54
C GLU A 385 1.82 25.74 -8.82
N GLN A 386 1.49 25.06 -7.72
CA GLN A 386 2.41 24.12 -7.05
C GLN A 386 2.87 23.01 -8.00
N LEU A 387 1.94 22.35 -8.71
CA LEU A 387 2.29 21.29 -9.66
C LEU A 387 3.11 21.81 -10.84
N ARG A 388 2.81 23.02 -11.32
CA ARG A 388 3.60 23.71 -12.35
C ARG A 388 5.04 23.95 -11.87
N LEU A 389 5.22 24.45 -10.64
CA LEU A 389 6.55 24.66 -10.06
C LEU A 389 7.33 23.34 -9.93
N ILE A 390 6.67 22.27 -9.49
CA ILE A 390 7.29 20.94 -9.41
C ILE A 390 7.78 20.47 -10.81
N ARG A 391 6.96 20.64 -11.85
CA ARG A 391 7.35 20.31 -13.24
C ARG A 391 8.46 21.22 -13.78
N ALA A 392 8.45 22.51 -13.43
CA ALA A 392 9.52 23.44 -13.83
C ALA A 392 10.86 23.06 -13.18
N VAL A 393 10.84 22.70 -11.90
CA VAL A 393 12.02 22.21 -11.18
C VAL A 393 12.51 20.88 -11.75
N ASP A 394 11.60 19.96 -12.06
CA ASP A 394 11.94 18.67 -12.69
C ASP A 394 12.51 18.84 -14.10
N SER A 395 12.00 19.76 -14.91
CA SER A 395 12.50 19.98 -16.28
C SER A 395 13.84 20.71 -16.35
N THR A 396 14.24 21.39 -15.27
CA THR A 396 15.50 22.16 -15.23
C THR A 396 16.72 21.25 -15.06
N PRO A 397 17.66 21.21 -16.02
CA PRO A 397 18.89 20.44 -15.87
C PRO A 397 19.69 20.91 -14.66
N ARG A 398 19.96 20.00 -13.72
CA ARG A 398 20.80 20.32 -12.56
C ARG A 398 22.25 20.51 -13.00
N GLN A 399 22.85 21.64 -12.61
CA GLN A 399 24.25 21.91 -12.85
C GLN A 399 25.13 20.85 -12.20
N VAL A 400 26.03 20.24 -12.97
CA VAL A 400 26.98 19.25 -12.46
C VAL A 400 28.02 19.96 -11.59
N ARG A 401 28.05 19.64 -10.30
CA ARG A 401 29.08 20.14 -9.37
C ARG A 401 30.32 19.26 -9.48
N THR A 402 31.35 19.77 -10.16
CA THR A 402 32.65 19.11 -10.26
C THR A 402 33.57 19.49 -9.11
N ARG A 403 34.50 18.60 -8.73
CA ARG A 403 35.60 18.97 -7.85
C ARG A 403 36.61 19.78 -8.64
N ASN A 404 36.75 21.06 -8.35
CA ASN A 404 37.78 21.88 -8.95
C ASN A 404 38.31 22.91 -7.94
N GLN A 405 39.54 23.37 -8.18
CA GLN A 405 40.17 24.41 -7.35
C GLN A 405 39.43 25.75 -7.49
N SER A 406 38.87 26.04 -8.67
CA SER A 406 38.14 27.28 -8.96
C SER A 406 36.82 27.44 -8.20
N SER A 407 36.12 26.35 -7.83
CA SER A 407 34.96 26.40 -6.93
C SER A 407 35.32 26.21 -5.45
N GLY A 408 36.62 26.10 -5.14
CA GLY A 408 37.09 25.76 -3.81
C GLY A 408 36.51 24.44 -3.32
N THR A 409 36.41 23.39 -4.14
CA THR A 409 35.92 22.06 -3.69
C THR A 409 37.00 20.96 -3.75
N ASP A 410 38.23 21.36 -4.06
CA ASP A 410 39.46 20.55 -4.04
C ASP A 410 39.72 19.84 -2.70
N GLN A 411 39.34 20.47 -1.58
CA GLN A 411 39.54 19.94 -0.22
C GLN A 411 38.49 18.89 0.21
N VAL A 412 37.55 18.49 -0.66
CA VAL A 412 36.53 17.48 -0.33
C VAL A 412 37.18 16.09 -0.27
N LYS A 413 37.45 15.61 0.95
CA LYS A 413 38.22 14.38 1.22
C LYS A 413 37.53 13.09 0.77
N PHE A 414 36.21 13.01 0.85
CA PHE A 414 35.48 11.75 0.67
C PHE A 414 34.70 11.74 -0.63
N ARG A 415 34.63 10.58 -1.30
CA ARG A 415 33.90 10.40 -2.57
C ARG A 415 32.40 10.27 -2.36
N ILE A 416 31.59 10.72 -3.32
CA ILE A 416 30.16 10.34 -3.36
C ILE A 416 30.08 8.81 -3.45
N GLY A 417 29.14 8.21 -2.72
CA GLY A 417 29.01 6.76 -2.58
C GLY A 417 29.83 6.16 -1.43
N THR A 418 30.70 6.93 -0.76
CA THR A 418 31.45 6.42 0.40
C THR A 418 30.47 6.18 1.56
N ALA A 419 30.37 4.93 2.01
CA ALA A 419 29.65 4.56 3.22
C ALA A 419 30.52 4.81 4.46
N PHE A 420 29.93 5.30 5.53
CA PHE A 420 30.61 5.52 6.80
C PHE A 420 29.69 5.24 7.99
N ARG A 421 30.30 4.98 9.16
CA ARG A 421 29.59 4.87 10.44
C ARG A 421 29.95 6.05 11.34
N HIS A 422 28.94 6.72 11.89
CA HIS A 422 29.15 7.85 12.79
C HIS A 422 29.77 7.40 14.11
N GLN A 423 30.93 7.92 14.49
CA GLN A 423 31.65 7.45 15.68
C GLN A 423 30.89 7.71 16.99
N ARG A 424 30.25 8.88 17.13
CA ARG A 424 29.51 9.26 18.35
C ARG A 424 28.10 8.67 18.45
N TYR A 425 27.44 8.45 17.31
CA TYR A 425 26.00 8.14 17.26
C TYR A 425 25.71 6.77 16.62
N GLY A 426 26.74 6.06 16.15
CA GLY A 426 26.66 4.70 15.65
C GLY A 426 25.92 4.49 14.34
N TYR A 427 25.26 5.52 13.76
CA TYR A 427 24.48 5.37 12.53
C TYR A 427 25.36 5.17 11.29
N THR A 428 24.87 4.40 10.32
CA THR A 428 25.50 4.24 9.01
C THR A 428 24.86 5.21 8.01
N ALA A 429 25.69 5.87 7.20
CA ALA A 429 25.24 6.78 6.16
C ALA A 429 26.13 6.68 4.92
N VAL A 430 25.65 7.21 3.80
CA VAL A 430 26.41 7.33 2.55
C VAL A 430 26.52 8.79 2.16
N ILE A 431 27.67 9.17 1.61
CA ILE A 431 27.91 10.51 1.09
C ILE A 431 27.22 10.63 -0.27
N ILE A 432 26.27 11.57 -0.39
CA ILE A 432 25.49 11.77 -1.62
C ILE A 432 25.91 13.04 -2.38
N GLY A 433 26.69 13.91 -1.75
CA GLY A 433 27.15 15.16 -2.34
C GLY A 433 28.04 15.96 -1.38
N TRP A 434 28.29 17.21 -1.75
CA TRP A 434 28.91 18.22 -0.91
C TRP A 434 28.25 19.57 -1.19
N ASP A 435 28.10 20.36 -0.13
CA ASP A 435 27.58 21.72 -0.20
C ASP A 435 28.66 22.69 0.27
N ILE A 436 28.71 23.85 -0.39
CA ILE A 436 29.67 24.92 -0.09
C ILE A 436 29.27 25.60 1.22
N GLU A 437 27.96 25.65 1.50
CA GLU A 437 27.36 26.26 2.69
C GLU A 437 26.35 25.30 3.35
N CYS A 438 26.20 25.42 4.67
CA CYS A 438 25.19 24.68 5.42
C CYS A 438 23.82 25.36 5.28
N HIS A 439 22.86 24.72 4.61
CA HIS A 439 21.50 25.23 4.48
C HIS A 439 20.50 24.60 5.48
N MET A 440 20.99 24.11 6.62
CA MET A 440 20.13 23.55 7.67
C MET A 440 19.43 24.65 8.47
N SER A 441 18.31 24.32 9.13
CA SER A 441 17.59 25.29 9.96
C SER A 441 18.46 25.81 11.11
N SER A 442 18.23 27.05 11.53
CA SER A 442 18.99 27.72 12.59
C SER A 442 18.95 26.92 13.91
N SER A 443 17.82 26.29 14.22
CA SER A 443 17.68 25.38 15.37
C SER A 443 18.61 24.17 15.29
N TRP A 444 18.71 23.53 14.11
CA TRP A 444 19.58 22.38 13.88
C TRP A 444 21.07 22.76 13.92
N ILE A 445 21.42 23.93 13.37
CA ILE A 445 22.77 24.51 13.40
C ILE A 445 23.21 24.75 14.85
N ALA A 446 22.31 25.28 15.69
CA ALA A 446 22.56 25.52 17.11
C ALA A 446 22.70 24.20 17.90
N ASP A 447 21.77 23.26 17.73
CA ASP A 447 21.77 21.96 18.42
C ASP A 447 23.01 21.11 18.10
N HIS A 448 23.57 21.26 16.90
CA HIS A 448 24.78 20.58 16.46
C HIS A 448 26.05 21.45 16.48
N GLN A 449 25.96 22.64 17.08
CA GLN A 449 27.07 23.58 17.31
C GLN A 449 27.92 23.85 16.06
N ILE A 450 27.29 23.97 14.88
CA ILE A 450 28.01 24.12 13.61
C ILE A 450 28.84 25.42 13.57
N ASP A 451 28.42 26.46 14.30
CA ASP A 451 29.14 27.74 14.40
C ASP A 451 30.46 27.64 15.19
N SER A 452 30.63 26.60 16.01
CA SER A 452 31.84 26.38 16.82
C SER A 452 33.00 25.73 16.04
N TYR A 453 32.80 25.32 14.79
CA TYR A 453 33.84 24.72 13.96
C TYR A 453 34.72 25.78 13.26
N PRO A 454 35.99 25.45 12.91
CA PRO A 454 36.85 26.37 12.17
C PRO A 454 36.24 26.72 10.80
N ARG A 455 35.83 27.99 10.63
CA ARG A 455 35.06 28.62 9.51
C ARG A 455 33.52 28.63 9.64
N GLY A 456 32.93 28.21 10.76
CA GLY A 456 31.49 28.33 11.04
C GLY A 456 30.60 27.78 9.91
N GLN A 457 29.55 28.51 9.51
CA GLN A 457 28.63 28.16 8.41
C GLN A 457 29.27 28.13 7.02
N ALA A 458 30.45 28.76 6.85
CA ALA A 458 31.26 28.72 5.63
C ALA A 458 32.22 27.50 5.59
N SER A 459 32.07 26.58 6.54
CA SER A 459 32.77 25.29 6.50
C SER A 459 32.13 24.39 5.44
N LYS A 460 32.94 23.91 4.48
CA LYS A 460 32.50 22.90 3.49
C LYS A 460 32.02 21.64 4.22
N LEU A 461 30.72 21.38 4.17
CA LEU A 461 30.07 20.29 4.88
C LEU A 461 29.62 19.24 3.86
N LEU A 462 29.90 17.97 4.16
CA LEU A 462 29.44 16.86 3.32
C LEU A 462 27.93 16.74 3.48
N SER A 463 27.18 16.71 2.38
CA SER A 463 25.77 16.32 2.42
C SER A 463 25.69 14.80 2.59
N ARG A 464 25.10 14.40 3.71
CA ARG A 464 24.94 13.00 4.11
C ARG A 464 23.47 12.64 4.09
N THR A 465 23.13 11.46 3.58
CA THR A 465 21.80 10.89 3.82
C THR A 465 21.93 9.74 4.80
N CYS A 466 21.29 9.86 5.96
CA CYS A 466 21.21 8.80 6.96
C CYS A 466 20.02 7.89 6.63
N ARG A 467 20.24 6.56 6.68
CA ARG A 467 19.18 5.53 6.51
C ARG A 467 17.99 5.72 7.47
N ARG A 468 18.18 6.45 8.57
CA ARG A 468 17.20 6.61 9.65
C ARG A 468 16.37 7.90 9.58
N CYS A 469 16.81 8.91 8.80
CA CYS A 469 16.20 10.24 8.89
C CYS A 469 15.75 10.83 7.55
N GLN A 470 16.14 10.30 6.38
CA GLN A 470 15.87 10.92 5.06
C GLN A 470 16.24 12.42 4.93
N HIS A 471 16.85 13.04 5.94
CA HIS A 471 17.33 14.41 5.93
C HIS A 471 18.80 14.46 5.52
N THR A 472 19.14 15.47 4.73
CA THR A 472 20.53 15.89 4.47
C THR A 472 21.12 16.43 5.77
N LEU A 473 22.17 15.78 6.30
CA LEU A 473 22.90 16.28 7.47
C LEU A 473 24.24 16.87 7.03
N CYS A 474 24.56 18.08 7.49
CA CYS A 474 25.84 18.75 7.24
C CYS A 474 26.80 18.50 8.42
N GLY A 475 27.96 17.86 8.22
CA GLY A 475 28.91 17.69 9.34
C GLY A 475 30.33 17.35 8.97
N ARG A 476 31.30 17.78 9.79
CA ARG A 476 32.65 17.19 9.89
C ARG A 476 32.68 16.25 11.09
N GLY A 477 32.72 14.94 10.85
CA GLY A 477 33.01 13.96 11.89
C GLY A 477 34.44 13.45 11.75
N GLN A 478 35.05 12.98 12.83
CA GLN A 478 36.12 11.98 12.69
C GLN A 478 35.45 10.68 12.21
N TYR A 479 35.87 10.20 11.04
CA TYR A 479 35.29 9.03 10.40
C TYR A 479 36.29 7.88 10.50
N ARG A 480 35.84 6.71 10.90
CA ARG A 480 36.56 5.46 10.64
C ARG A 480 36.08 4.91 9.30
N ASN A 481 37.01 4.57 8.42
CA ASN A 481 36.70 3.71 7.28
C ASN A 481 36.39 2.31 7.83
N ASN A 482 35.38 1.67 7.25
CA ASN A 482 35.18 0.23 7.43
C ASN A 482 36.19 -0.53 6.57
#